data_AF-S4RHW4-F1
#
_entry.id   AF-S4RHW4-F1
#
_cell.length_a   1.000
_cell.length_b   1.000
_cell.length_c   1.000
_cell.angle_alpha   90.00
_cell.angle_beta   90.00
_cell.angle_gamma   90.00
#
_symmetry.space_group_name_H-M   'P 1'
#
loop_
_entity.id
_entity.type
_entity.pdbx_description
1 polymer ?
#
loop_
_entity_poly.entity_id
_entity_poly.type
_entity_poly.pdbx_seq_one_letter_code
_entity_poly.pdbx_strand_id
1 'polypeptide(L)'
;ILSNLENGLAEDGSMINLSTENRQASVQLWRSRVARVHYSTANCLLLMKDYCLAVNTYEAIIPIQPEQELQLLNNIGKILLQVGDLAAAQKYFQRVESICENKEGVQHKTMVLMNRAFALLAENNFPDAYRCFQEVSKLDPTNAVANNNAAVCLLYMGKLKESLRQLEELIQKEPQRYLHESVLFNLSTMYELESSRSTAKKQGLLATVAPHSGDSFGVQCLKML
;
A
#
# COMPACT_ATOMS: atom_id res chain seq x y z
N ILE A 1 30.84 9.07 9.67
CA ILE A 1 30.51 8.11 10.76
C ILE A 1 30.54 6.68 10.28
N LEU A 2 29.59 6.19 9.45
CA LEU A 2 29.61 4.78 8.99
C LEU A 2 30.94 4.40 8.32
N SER A 3 31.42 5.21 7.38
CA SER A 3 32.74 5.01 6.75
C SER A 3 33.89 4.98 7.77
N ASN A 4 33.85 5.79 8.82
CA ASN A 4 34.87 5.77 9.88
C ASN A 4 34.82 4.43 10.63
N LEU A 5 33.63 3.98 11.02
CA LEU A 5 33.42 2.73 11.74
C LEU A 5 33.83 1.50 10.92
N GLU A 6 33.54 1.51 9.62
CA GLU A 6 33.92 0.45 8.66
C GLU A 6 35.44 0.41 8.42
N ASN A 7 36.12 1.56 8.53
CA ASN A 7 37.57 1.69 8.42
C ASN A 7 38.33 1.48 9.75
N GLY A 8 37.65 1.03 10.82
CA GLY A 8 38.31 0.76 12.10
C GLY A 8 38.49 1.98 13.02
N LEU A 9 37.97 3.16 12.65
CA LEU A 9 38.01 4.38 13.46
C LEU A 9 36.79 4.51 14.39
N ALA A 10 36.85 5.36 15.40
CA ALA A 10 35.68 5.73 16.18
C ALA A 10 34.69 6.60 15.37
N GLU A 11 33.50 6.86 15.91
CA GLU A 11 32.44 7.60 15.21
C GLU A 11 32.90 8.98 14.71
N ASP A 12 33.72 9.67 15.50
CA ASP A 12 34.33 10.97 15.25
C ASP A 12 35.58 10.91 14.35
N GLY A 13 36.05 9.71 14.00
CA GLY A 13 37.25 9.49 13.18
C GLY A 13 38.54 9.33 13.98
N SER A 14 38.49 9.33 15.31
CA SER A 14 39.66 9.10 16.16
C SER A 14 40.11 7.63 16.17
N MET A 15 41.40 7.39 16.45
CA MET A 15 42.01 6.05 16.56
C MET A 15 41.72 5.37 17.91
N ILE A 16 40.55 5.59 18.49
CA ILE A 16 40.16 4.96 19.75
C ILE A 16 39.81 3.48 19.48
N ASN A 17 40.42 2.59 20.26
CA ASN A 17 40.11 1.17 20.23
C ASN A 17 38.72 0.92 20.84
N LEU A 18 37.71 0.83 19.97
CA LEU A 18 36.41 0.28 20.30
C LEU A 18 36.48 -1.26 20.32
N SER A 19 35.80 -1.89 21.28
CA SER A 19 35.54 -3.33 21.20
C SER A 19 34.77 -3.65 19.91
N THR A 20 34.96 -4.87 19.39
CA THR A 20 34.26 -5.34 18.19
C THR A 20 32.74 -5.27 18.36
N GLU A 21 32.24 -5.62 19.54
CA GLU A 21 30.83 -5.55 19.91
C GLU A 21 30.29 -4.11 19.89
N ASN A 22 30.99 -3.16 20.54
CA ASN A 22 30.58 -1.75 20.55
C ASN A 22 30.59 -1.15 19.15
N ARG A 23 31.56 -1.54 18.32
CA ARG A 23 31.64 -1.12 16.92
C ARG A 23 30.47 -1.65 16.10
N GLN A 24 30.14 -2.94 16.23
CA GLN A 24 29.00 -3.55 15.53
C GLN A 24 27.68 -2.91 15.95
N ALA A 25 27.47 -2.70 17.25
CA ALA A 25 26.30 -2.01 17.78
C ALA A 25 26.16 -0.58 17.24
N SER A 26 27.28 0.17 17.19
CA SER A 26 27.32 1.51 16.61
C SER A 26 26.99 1.50 15.11
N VAL A 27 27.59 0.59 14.33
CA VAL A 27 27.29 0.44 12.89
C VAL A 27 25.79 0.14 12.68
N GLN A 28 25.22 -0.78 13.44
CA GLN A 28 23.80 -1.13 13.34
C GLN A 28 22.89 0.07 13.69
N LEU A 29 23.23 0.81 14.75
CA LEU A 29 22.51 2.03 15.14
C LEU A 29 22.56 3.08 14.02
N TRP A 30 23.73 3.35 13.45
CA TRP A 30 23.89 4.36 12.40
C TRP A 30 23.24 3.93 11.08
N ARG A 31 23.28 2.64 10.72
CA ARG A 31 22.54 2.11 9.55
C ARG A 31 21.03 2.30 9.73
N SER A 32 20.48 1.98 10.91
CA SER A 32 19.07 2.21 11.21
C SER A 32 18.68 3.69 11.12
N ARG A 33 19.53 4.60 11.62
CA ARG A 33 19.31 6.05 11.52
C ARG A 33 19.29 6.53 10.08
N VAL A 34 20.29 6.14 9.29
CA VAL A 34 20.40 6.51 7.88
C VAL A 34 19.19 6.01 7.09
N ALA A 35 18.79 4.74 7.29
CA ALA A 35 17.60 4.20 6.66
C ALA A 35 16.33 4.99 7.03
N ARG A 36 16.15 5.37 8.31
CA ARG A 36 15.01 6.18 8.74
C ARG A 36 14.96 7.57 8.08
N VAL A 37 16.12 8.20 7.90
CA VAL A 37 16.22 9.47 7.18
C VAL A 37 15.83 9.25 5.72
N HIS A 38 16.39 8.26 5.04
CA HIS A 38 16.01 7.94 3.65
C HIS A 38 14.51 7.65 3.51
N TYR A 39 13.90 6.91 4.43
CA TYR A 39 12.45 6.68 4.45
C TYR A 39 11.67 7.99 4.53
N SER A 40 12.08 8.88 5.43
CA SER A 40 11.42 10.18 5.61
C SER A 40 11.58 11.04 4.36
N THR A 41 12.78 11.09 3.78
CA THR A 41 13.07 11.80 2.52
C THR A 41 12.24 11.22 1.36
N ALA A 42 12.19 9.90 1.20
CA ALA A 42 11.42 9.24 0.15
C ALA A 42 9.91 9.55 0.29
N ASN A 43 9.38 9.53 1.52
CA ASN A 43 7.99 9.91 1.78
C ASN A 43 7.72 11.38 1.42
N CYS A 44 8.62 12.30 1.76
CA CYS A 44 8.50 13.70 1.36
C CYS A 44 8.53 13.85 -0.18
N LEU A 45 9.43 13.14 -0.86
CA LEU A 45 9.51 13.12 -2.32
C LEU A 45 8.21 12.60 -2.96
N LEU A 46 7.62 11.54 -2.40
CA LEU A 46 6.31 11.04 -2.83
C LEU A 46 5.20 12.08 -2.67
N LEU A 47 5.16 12.80 -1.55
CA LEU A 47 4.19 13.88 -1.33
C LEU A 47 4.38 15.03 -2.31
N MET A 48 5.62 15.33 -2.67
CA MET A 48 5.97 16.30 -3.72
C MET A 48 5.76 15.76 -5.14
N LYS A 49 5.35 14.49 -5.28
CA LYS A 49 5.18 13.77 -6.56
C LYS A 49 6.46 13.63 -7.37
N ASP A 50 7.62 13.73 -6.72
CA ASP A 50 8.91 13.41 -7.34
C ASP A 50 9.18 11.91 -7.22
N TYR A 51 8.48 11.16 -8.06
CA TYR A 51 8.47 9.69 -7.99
C TYR A 51 9.81 9.06 -8.35
N CYS A 52 10.54 9.64 -9.30
CA CYS A 52 11.86 9.14 -9.70
C CYS A 52 12.85 9.22 -8.54
N LEU A 53 12.95 10.38 -7.89
CA LEU A 53 13.83 10.52 -6.72
C LEU A 53 13.34 9.70 -5.53
N ALA A 54 12.02 9.57 -5.33
CA ALA A 54 11.47 8.72 -4.28
C ALA A 54 11.89 7.25 -4.46
N VAL A 55 11.74 6.70 -5.67
CA VAL A 55 12.16 5.32 -5.99
C VAL A 55 13.65 5.13 -5.75
N ASN A 56 14.50 6.01 -6.29
CA ASN A 56 15.95 5.95 -6.08
C ASN A 56 16.32 5.98 -4.58
N THR A 57 15.58 6.78 -3.79
CA THR A 57 15.82 6.90 -2.35
C THR A 57 15.40 5.63 -1.61
N TYR A 58 14.30 4.98 -1.99
CA TYR A 58 13.92 3.68 -1.43
C TYR A 58 14.89 2.56 -1.82
N GLU A 59 15.37 2.54 -3.07
CA GLU A 59 16.37 1.57 -3.52
C GLU A 59 17.67 1.67 -2.71
N ALA A 60 18.09 2.90 -2.37
CA ALA A 60 19.28 3.14 -1.55
C ALA A 60 19.16 2.55 -0.12
N ILE A 61 17.96 2.24 0.36
CA ILE A 61 17.75 1.62 1.68
C ILE A 61 18.01 0.10 1.64
N ILE A 62 17.77 -0.56 0.50
CA ILE A 62 17.91 -2.02 0.35
C ILE A 62 19.30 -2.53 0.81
N PRO A 63 20.43 -1.96 0.37
CA PRO A 63 21.75 -2.42 0.85
C PRO A 63 22.01 -2.11 2.33
N ILE A 64 21.30 -1.14 2.92
CA ILE A 64 21.46 -0.73 4.32
C ILE A 64 20.66 -1.64 5.25
N GLN A 65 19.46 -2.05 4.82
CA GLN A 65 18.53 -2.91 5.55
C GLN A 65 18.00 -4.04 4.64
N PRO A 66 18.81 -5.07 4.35
CA PRO A 66 18.39 -6.21 3.52
C PRO A 66 17.15 -6.93 4.06
N GLU A 67 16.93 -6.89 5.37
CA GLU A 67 15.75 -7.48 6.02
C GLU A 67 14.43 -6.85 5.56
N GLN A 68 14.47 -5.62 5.05
CA GLN A 68 13.29 -4.89 4.54
C GLN A 68 13.16 -4.92 3.03
N GLU A 69 14.08 -5.59 2.32
CA GLU A 69 14.13 -5.64 0.85
C GLU A 69 12.76 -5.97 0.26
N LEU A 70 12.08 -7.00 0.78
CA LEU A 70 10.78 -7.42 0.27
C LEU A 70 9.72 -6.30 0.32
N GLN A 71 9.65 -5.57 1.44
CA GLN A 71 8.67 -4.49 1.62
C GLN A 71 9.02 -3.29 0.74
N LEU A 72 10.30 -2.96 0.61
CA LEU A 72 10.79 -1.89 -0.25
C LEU A 72 10.49 -2.16 -1.72
N LEU A 73 10.81 -3.36 -2.22
CA LEU A 73 10.51 -3.75 -3.60
C LEU A 73 9.00 -3.69 -3.90
N ASN A 74 8.17 -4.17 -2.98
CA ASN A 74 6.72 -4.09 -3.08
C ASN A 74 6.21 -2.64 -3.15
N ASN A 75 6.75 -1.75 -2.32
CA ASN A 75 6.36 -0.33 -2.31
C ASN A 75 6.84 0.39 -3.58
N ILE A 76 8.07 0.13 -4.03
CA ILE A 76 8.60 0.68 -5.29
C ILE A 76 7.72 0.26 -6.48
N GLY A 77 7.35 -1.03 -6.57
CA GLY A 77 6.45 -1.52 -7.62
C GLY A 77 5.09 -0.79 -7.63
N LYS A 78 4.51 -0.51 -6.46
CA LYS A 78 3.26 0.26 -6.35
C LYS A 78 3.41 1.72 -6.78
N ILE A 79 4.53 2.35 -6.45
CA ILE A 79 4.84 3.73 -6.87
C ILE A 79 4.98 3.77 -8.41
N LEU A 80 5.68 2.81 -9.00
CA LEU A 80 5.85 2.72 -10.46
C LEU A 80 4.53 2.50 -11.17
N LEU A 81 3.64 1.66 -10.63
CA LEU A 81 2.28 1.54 -11.14
C LEU A 81 1.52 2.87 -11.11
N GLN A 82 1.64 3.65 -10.02
CA GLN A 82 0.96 4.94 -9.88
C GLN A 82 1.41 5.95 -10.94
N VAL A 83 2.66 5.88 -11.39
CA VAL A 83 3.22 6.76 -12.43
C VAL A 83 2.93 6.23 -13.85
N GLY A 84 2.45 4.99 -13.97
CA GLY A 84 2.16 4.35 -15.24
C GLY A 84 3.37 3.66 -15.88
N ASP A 85 4.46 3.44 -15.14
CA ASP A 85 5.56 2.58 -15.60
C ASP A 85 5.26 1.11 -15.26
N LEU A 86 4.34 0.51 -16.05
CA LEU A 86 3.92 -0.87 -15.84
C LEU A 86 5.08 -1.86 -16.02
N ALA A 87 5.99 -1.58 -16.97
CA ALA A 87 7.10 -2.47 -17.28
C ALA A 87 8.10 -2.54 -16.13
N ALA A 88 8.45 -1.41 -15.52
CA ALA A 88 9.30 -1.40 -14.34
C ALA A 88 8.57 -2.02 -13.14
N ALA A 89 7.31 -1.67 -12.89
CA ALA A 89 6.53 -2.23 -11.79
C ALA A 89 6.48 -3.76 -11.81
N GLN A 90 6.23 -4.36 -12.99
CA GLN A 90 6.24 -5.81 -13.16
C GLN A 90 7.58 -6.45 -12.78
N LYS A 91 8.72 -5.85 -13.13
CA LYS A 91 10.04 -6.36 -12.74
C LYS A 91 10.21 -6.41 -11.22
N TYR A 92 9.76 -5.37 -10.52
CA TYR A 92 9.79 -5.34 -9.06
C TYR A 92 8.87 -6.38 -8.43
N PHE A 93 7.65 -6.54 -8.96
CA PHE A 93 6.73 -7.56 -8.47
C PHE A 93 7.19 -8.99 -8.74
N GLN A 94 7.83 -9.25 -9.88
CA GLN A 94 8.47 -10.54 -10.16
C GLN A 94 9.59 -10.84 -9.16
N ARG A 95 10.39 -9.83 -8.79
CA ARG A 95 11.40 -10.01 -7.75
C ARG A 95 10.76 -10.31 -6.39
N VAL A 96 9.68 -9.62 -6.02
CA VAL A 96 8.91 -9.93 -4.81
C VAL A 96 8.38 -11.36 -4.83
N GLU A 97 7.82 -11.80 -5.95
CA GLU A 97 7.31 -13.17 -6.13
C GLU A 97 8.43 -14.20 -5.96
N SER A 98 9.58 -14.02 -6.62
CA SER A 98 10.74 -14.93 -6.49
C SER A 98 11.27 -15.05 -5.06
N ILE A 99 11.27 -13.96 -4.28
CA ILE A 99 11.68 -13.99 -2.87
C ILE A 99 10.63 -14.72 -2.02
N CYS A 100 9.34 -14.58 -2.37
CA CYS A 100 8.23 -15.21 -1.67
C CYS A 100 8.03 -16.69 -2.03
N GLU A 101 8.47 -17.17 -3.20
CA GLU A 101 8.38 -18.59 -3.59
C GLU A 101 9.02 -19.52 -2.56
N ASN A 102 10.11 -19.07 -1.94
CA ASN A 102 10.85 -19.82 -0.92
C ASN A 102 10.38 -19.53 0.52
N LYS A 103 9.34 -18.71 0.70
CA LYS A 103 8.83 -18.30 2.01
C LYS A 103 7.40 -18.76 2.21
N GLU A 104 7.17 -19.54 3.26
CA GLU A 104 5.82 -19.85 3.70
C GLU A 104 5.18 -18.67 4.43
N GLY A 105 3.85 -18.57 4.39
CA GLY A 105 3.08 -17.60 5.16
C GLY A 105 2.00 -16.89 4.35
N VAL A 106 0.84 -16.73 4.99
CA VAL A 106 -0.35 -16.08 4.41
C VAL A 106 -0.03 -14.63 3.98
N GLN A 107 0.82 -13.93 4.72
CA GLN A 107 1.21 -12.56 4.40
C GLN A 107 1.97 -12.44 3.07
N HIS A 108 2.93 -13.33 2.81
CA HIS A 108 3.70 -13.37 1.56
C HIS A 108 2.79 -13.68 0.37
N LYS A 109 1.94 -14.70 0.51
CA LYS A 109 0.95 -15.07 -0.52
C LYS A 109 -0.02 -13.92 -0.81
N THR A 110 -0.51 -13.25 0.23
CA THR A 110 -1.41 -12.09 0.10
C THR A 110 -0.71 -10.95 -0.64
N MET A 111 0.54 -10.65 -0.31
CA MET A 111 1.31 -9.61 -0.99
C MET A 111 1.48 -9.89 -2.49
N VAL A 112 1.87 -11.12 -2.85
CA VAL A 112 2.04 -11.52 -4.26
C VAL A 112 0.71 -11.40 -5.02
N LEU A 113 -0.39 -11.91 -4.46
CA LEU A 113 -1.72 -11.80 -5.07
C LEU A 113 -2.17 -10.34 -5.24
N MET A 114 -1.91 -9.48 -4.25
CA MET A 114 -2.22 -8.05 -4.34
C MET A 114 -1.43 -7.37 -5.46
N ASN A 115 -0.13 -7.64 -5.57
CA ASN A 115 0.72 -7.07 -6.62
C ASN A 115 0.28 -7.50 -8.01
N ARG A 116 -0.03 -8.80 -8.17
CA ARG A 116 -0.60 -9.33 -9.41
C ARG A 116 -1.93 -8.67 -9.75
N ALA A 117 -2.82 -8.51 -8.76
CA ALA A 117 -4.12 -7.85 -8.95
C ALA A 117 -3.96 -6.39 -9.40
N PHE A 118 -3.02 -5.64 -8.81
CA PHE A 118 -2.74 -4.26 -9.20
C PHE A 118 -2.13 -4.14 -10.60
N ALA A 119 -1.23 -5.06 -10.98
CA ALA A 119 -0.69 -5.10 -12.33
C ALA A 119 -1.80 -5.37 -13.37
N LEU A 120 -2.67 -6.35 -13.10
CA LEU A 120 -3.82 -6.68 -13.95
C LEU A 120 -4.82 -5.52 -14.05
N LEU A 121 -5.05 -4.77 -12.97
CA LEU A 121 -5.84 -3.54 -12.99
C LEU A 121 -5.22 -2.49 -13.93
N ALA A 122 -3.91 -2.28 -13.86
CA ALA A 122 -3.21 -1.31 -14.71
C ALA A 122 -3.28 -1.71 -16.21
N GLU A 123 -3.39 -3.00 -16.49
CA GLU A 123 -3.59 -3.56 -17.83
C GLU A 123 -5.06 -3.58 -18.29
N ASN A 124 -5.99 -3.07 -17.47
CA ASN A 124 -7.44 -3.16 -17.68
C ASN A 124 -7.99 -4.60 -17.74
N ASN A 125 -7.27 -5.59 -17.24
CA ASN A 125 -7.75 -6.97 -17.09
C ASN A 125 -8.53 -7.13 -15.78
N PHE A 126 -9.71 -6.52 -15.72
CA PHE A 126 -10.59 -6.55 -14.54
C PHE A 126 -11.04 -7.95 -14.11
N PRO A 127 -11.36 -8.90 -15.02
CA PRO A 127 -11.78 -10.24 -14.61
C PRO A 127 -10.71 -11.01 -13.82
N ASP A 128 -9.46 -10.98 -14.27
CA ASP A 128 -8.38 -11.69 -13.57
C ASP A 128 -7.91 -10.93 -12.33
N ALA A 129 -7.94 -9.59 -12.35
CA ALA A 129 -7.71 -8.79 -11.15
C ALA A 129 -8.74 -9.12 -10.05
N TYR A 130 -10.02 -9.22 -10.42
CA TYR A 130 -11.10 -9.60 -9.51
C TYR A 130 -10.85 -10.97 -8.87
N ARG A 131 -10.44 -11.97 -9.66
CA ARG A 131 -10.09 -13.31 -9.14
C ARG A 131 -8.95 -13.23 -8.13
N CYS A 132 -7.91 -12.45 -8.41
CA CYS A 132 -6.80 -12.26 -7.47
C CYS A 132 -7.27 -11.63 -6.16
N PHE A 133 -8.11 -10.58 -6.21
CA PHE A 133 -8.68 -9.99 -5.00
C PHE A 133 -9.60 -10.94 -4.25
N GLN A 134 -10.39 -11.77 -4.93
CA GLN A 134 -11.21 -12.80 -4.28
C GLN A 134 -10.34 -13.83 -3.54
N GLU A 135 -9.22 -14.24 -4.11
CA GLU A 135 -8.27 -15.13 -3.43
C GLU A 135 -7.65 -14.43 -2.20
N VAL A 136 -7.34 -13.13 -2.29
CA VAL A 136 -6.92 -12.35 -1.11
C VAL A 136 -8.01 -12.31 -0.06
N SER A 137 -9.27 -12.04 -0.42
CA SER A 137 -10.39 -12.01 0.53
C SER A 137 -10.66 -13.37 1.20
N LYS A 138 -10.27 -14.50 0.58
CA LYS A 138 -10.33 -15.82 1.23
C LYS A 138 -9.22 -16.01 2.26
N LEU A 139 -8.03 -15.46 1.98
CA LEU A 139 -6.84 -15.58 2.84
C LEU A 139 -6.85 -14.58 4.00
N ASP A 140 -7.26 -13.35 3.72
CA ASP A 140 -7.42 -12.24 4.63
C ASP A 140 -8.78 -11.56 4.38
N PRO A 141 -9.86 -12.10 4.98
CA PRO A 141 -11.20 -11.52 4.85
C PRO A 141 -11.30 -10.07 5.32
N THR A 142 -10.33 -9.61 6.13
CA THR A 142 -10.31 -8.27 6.72
C THR A 142 -9.59 -7.24 5.85
N ASN A 143 -9.07 -7.65 4.69
CA ASN A 143 -8.33 -6.78 3.78
C ASN A 143 -9.27 -5.79 3.06
N ALA A 144 -9.48 -4.63 3.67
CA ALA A 144 -10.33 -3.58 3.10
C ALA A 144 -9.89 -3.13 1.70
N VAL A 145 -8.57 -3.13 1.43
CA VAL A 145 -8.02 -2.75 0.11
C VAL A 145 -8.40 -3.77 -0.96
N ALA A 146 -8.25 -5.07 -0.68
CA ALA A 146 -8.64 -6.12 -1.63
C ALA A 146 -10.15 -6.11 -1.89
N ASN A 147 -10.95 -6.02 -0.82
CA ASN A 147 -12.40 -5.98 -0.91
C ASN A 147 -12.91 -4.78 -1.72
N ASN A 148 -12.33 -3.59 -1.49
CA ASN A 148 -12.68 -2.39 -2.24
C ASN A 148 -12.31 -2.51 -3.72
N ASN A 149 -11.09 -2.99 -4.03
CA ASN A 149 -10.66 -3.14 -5.41
C ASN A 149 -11.40 -4.27 -6.15
N ALA A 150 -11.85 -5.31 -5.46
CA ALA A 150 -12.74 -6.32 -6.03
C ALA A 150 -14.07 -5.69 -6.48
N ALA A 151 -14.66 -4.81 -5.66
CA ALA A 151 -15.86 -4.06 -6.05
C ALA A 151 -15.59 -3.12 -7.24
N VAL A 152 -14.46 -2.42 -7.25
CA VAL A 152 -14.04 -1.61 -8.41
C VAL A 152 -13.92 -2.46 -9.68
N CYS A 153 -13.37 -3.68 -9.61
CA CYS A 153 -13.35 -4.59 -10.76
C CYS A 153 -14.77 -4.94 -11.23
N LEU A 154 -15.70 -5.23 -10.31
CA LEU A 154 -17.11 -5.48 -10.65
C LEU A 154 -17.74 -4.30 -11.38
N LEU A 155 -17.47 -3.07 -10.92
CA LEU A 155 -17.93 -1.85 -11.59
C LEU A 155 -17.41 -1.78 -13.04
N TYR A 156 -16.11 -1.96 -13.26
CA TYR A 156 -15.52 -1.93 -14.61
C TYR A 156 -15.97 -3.08 -15.51
N MET A 157 -16.38 -4.21 -14.93
CA MET A 157 -17.04 -5.30 -15.66
C MET A 157 -18.53 -5.04 -15.95
N GLY A 158 -19.07 -3.85 -15.62
CA GLY A 158 -20.47 -3.50 -15.82
C GLY A 158 -21.43 -4.09 -14.78
N LYS A 159 -20.91 -4.74 -13.74
CA LYS A 159 -21.68 -5.42 -12.68
C LYS A 159 -21.96 -4.48 -11.51
N LEU A 160 -22.51 -3.30 -11.80
CA LEU A 160 -22.74 -2.23 -10.84
C LEU A 160 -23.54 -2.68 -9.60
N LYS A 161 -24.60 -3.47 -9.78
CA LYS A 161 -25.44 -3.96 -8.67
C LYS A 161 -24.71 -4.94 -7.75
N GLU A 162 -23.85 -5.79 -8.31
CA GLU A 162 -23.03 -6.73 -7.53
C GLU A 162 -21.98 -5.95 -6.72
N SER A 163 -21.34 -4.96 -7.36
CA SER A 163 -20.36 -4.07 -6.72
C SER A 163 -20.95 -3.33 -5.51
N LEU A 164 -22.12 -2.70 -5.70
CA LEU A 164 -22.82 -1.98 -4.63
C LEU A 164 -23.15 -2.91 -3.47
N ARG A 165 -23.78 -4.06 -3.76
CA ARG A 165 -24.14 -5.03 -2.74
C ARG A 165 -22.93 -5.47 -1.92
N GLN A 166 -21.81 -5.78 -2.59
CA GLN A 166 -20.59 -6.21 -1.92
C GLN A 166 -20.06 -5.16 -0.93
N LEU A 167 -20.00 -3.88 -1.32
CA LEU A 167 -19.51 -2.83 -0.43
C LEU A 167 -20.51 -2.49 0.70
N GLU A 168 -21.81 -2.48 0.39
CA GLU A 168 -22.86 -2.25 1.39
C GLU A 168 -22.86 -3.33 2.47
N GLU A 169 -22.76 -4.61 2.08
CA GLU A 169 -22.69 -5.74 3.02
C GLU A 169 -21.44 -5.66 3.91
N LEU A 170 -20.28 -5.27 3.36
CA LEU A 170 -19.05 -5.09 4.14
C LEU A 170 -19.20 -4.00 5.20
N ILE A 171 -19.74 -2.84 4.82
CA ILE A 171 -19.97 -1.73 5.76
C ILE A 171 -20.99 -2.15 6.83
N GLN A 172 -22.09 -2.82 6.46
CA GLN A 172 -23.09 -3.26 7.42
C GLN A 172 -22.53 -4.27 8.42
N LYS A 173 -21.64 -5.15 7.98
CA LYS A 173 -21.04 -6.19 8.83
C LYS A 173 -20.03 -5.62 9.83
N GLU A 174 -19.12 -4.77 9.38
CA GLU A 174 -18.09 -4.17 10.25
C GLU A 174 -17.85 -2.68 9.90
N PRO A 175 -18.73 -1.77 10.34
CA PRO A 175 -18.64 -0.36 9.98
C PRO A 175 -17.28 0.26 10.33
N GLN A 176 -16.77 0.01 11.54
CA GLN A 176 -15.49 0.57 12.01
C GLN A 176 -14.28 0.16 11.15
N ARG A 177 -14.36 -0.98 10.44
CA ARG A 177 -13.27 -1.50 9.61
C ARG A 177 -13.37 -1.10 8.15
N TYR A 178 -14.58 -0.91 7.63
CA TYR A 178 -14.80 -0.67 6.19
C TYR A 178 -15.24 0.76 5.85
N LEU A 179 -15.57 1.59 6.85
CA LEU A 179 -15.85 3.03 6.67
C LEU A 179 -14.55 3.83 6.48
N HIS A 180 -13.82 3.56 5.40
CA HIS A 180 -12.67 4.37 4.97
C HIS A 180 -13.03 5.18 3.73
N GLU A 181 -12.40 6.35 3.57
CA GLU A 181 -12.71 7.34 2.54
C GLU A 181 -12.76 6.75 1.12
N SER A 182 -11.86 5.83 0.77
CA SER A 182 -11.83 5.20 -0.56
C SER A 182 -13.08 4.35 -0.84
N VAL A 183 -13.59 3.64 0.16
CA VAL A 183 -14.80 2.81 0.02
C VAL A 183 -16.02 3.72 -0.15
N LEU A 184 -16.09 4.78 0.67
CA LEU A 184 -17.18 5.75 0.65
C LEU A 184 -17.22 6.55 -0.65
N PHE A 185 -16.06 6.92 -1.18
CA PHE A 185 -15.93 7.55 -2.49
C PHE A 185 -16.41 6.64 -3.62
N ASN A 186 -16.01 5.37 -3.59
CA ASN A 186 -16.43 4.39 -4.57
C ASN A 186 -17.94 4.14 -4.51
N LEU A 187 -18.52 3.95 -3.32
CA LEU A 187 -19.97 3.82 -3.14
C LEU A 187 -20.73 5.06 -3.62
N SER A 188 -20.26 6.26 -3.27
CA SER A 188 -20.90 7.51 -3.69
C SER A 188 -20.90 7.64 -5.22
N THR A 189 -19.78 7.29 -5.86
CA THR A 189 -19.69 7.23 -7.33
C THR A 189 -20.64 6.19 -7.92
N MET A 190 -20.73 5.00 -7.34
CA MET A 190 -21.65 3.95 -7.79
C MET A 190 -23.12 4.35 -7.61
N TYR A 191 -23.47 5.07 -6.55
CA TYR A 191 -24.82 5.60 -6.33
C TYR A 191 -25.21 6.66 -7.37
N GLU A 192 -24.27 7.52 -7.75
CA GLU A 192 -24.47 8.49 -8.84
C GLU A 192 -24.72 7.80 -10.19
N LEU A 193 -24.04 6.68 -10.44
CA LEU A 193 -24.23 5.88 -11.66
C LEU A 193 -25.54 5.07 -11.66
N GLU A 194 -25.98 4.56 -10.51
CA GLU A 194 -27.10 3.62 -10.42
C GLU A 194 -28.47 4.31 -10.33
N SER A 195 -28.57 5.47 -9.67
CA SER A 195 -29.88 6.02 -9.30
C SER A 195 -29.98 7.54 -9.33
N SER A 196 -31.15 8.02 -9.74
CA SER A 196 -31.59 9.40 -9.52
C SER A 196 -31.77 9.76 -8.04
N ARG A 197 -31.81 8.77 -7.14
CA ARG A 197 -31.88 8.94 -5.67
C ARG A 197 -30.50 8.92 -5.01
N SER A 198 -29.43 9.17 -5.76
CA SER A 198 -28.05 9.15 -5.26
C SER A 198 -27.87 10.02 -4.00
N THR A 199 -28.48 11.19 -3.93
CA THR A 199 -28.44 12.08 -2.76
C THR A 199 -28.97 11.43 -1.49
N ALA A 200 -30.10 10.73 -1.56
CA ALA A 200 -30.68 10.06 -0.39
C ALA A 200 -29.78 8.90 0.10
N LYS A 201 -29.18 8.15 -0.83
CA LYS A 201 -28.24 7.07 -0.48
C LYS A 201 -26.96 7.62 0.15
N LYS A 202 -26.40 8.71 -0.39
CA LYS A 202 -25.24 9.40 0.17
C LYS A 202 -25.53 9.98 1.58
N GLN A 203 -26.72 10.51 1.81
CA GLN A 203 -27.18 10.94 3.15
C GLN A 203 -27.28 9.76 4.14
N GLY A 204 -27.81 8.61 3.70
CA GLY A 204 -27.83 7.39 4.51
C GLY A 204 -26.44 6.88 4.86
N LEU A 205 -25.50 6.99 3.91
CA LEU A 205 -24.10 6.65 4.14
C LEU A 205 -23.45 7.58 5.17
N LEU A 206 -23.69 8.90 5.09
CA LEU A 206 -23.25 9.86 6.11
C LEU A 206 -23.80 9.53 7.50
N ALA A 207 -25.08 9.16 7.59
CA ALA A 207 -25.69 8.75 8.86
C ALA A 207 -25.06 7.47 9.44
N THR A 208 -24.53 6.59 8.58
CA THR A 208 -23.79 5.39 9.00
C THR A 208 -22.37 5.72 9.44
N VAL A 209 -21.75 6.76 8.86
CA VAL A 209 -20.41 7.24 9.23
C VAL A 209 -20.41 7.97 10.57
N ALA A 210 -21.41 8.82 10.82
CA ALA A 210 -21.43 9.75 11.95
C ALA A 210 -21.18 9.12 13.34
N PRO A 211 -21.70 7.91 13.67
CA PRO A 211 -21.42 7.27 14.96
C PRO A 211 -20.01 6.69 15.09
N HIS A 212 -19.29 6.51 13.98
CA HIS A 212 -18.04 5.74 13.91
C HIS A 212 -16.81 6.58 13.57
N SER A 213 -16.98 7.83 13.14
CA SER A 213 -15.89 8.70 12.69
C SER A 213 -15.93 10.04 13.41
N GLY A 214 -14.77 10.54 13.81
CA GLY A 214 -14.64 11.84 14.50
C GLY A 214 -14.63 13.03 13.55
N ASP A 215 -14.50 14.23 14.13
CA ASP A 215 -14.58 15.52 13.42
C ASP A 215 -13.55 15.72 12.29
N SER A 216 -12.50 14.90 12.24
CA SER A 216 -11.47 14.92 11.19
C SER A 216 -11.83 14.12 9.94
N PHE A 217 -13.02 13.52 9.89
CA PHE A 217 -13.48 12.72 8.76
C PHE A 217 -13.68 13.57 7.48
N GLY A 218 -13.02 13.19 6.39
CA GLY A 218 -13.11 13.88 5.10
C GLY A 218 -14.45 13.67 4.40
N VAL A 219 -15.48 14.43 4.76
CA VAL A 219 -16.84 14.36 4.15
C VAL A 219 -16.86 14.56 2.63
N GLN A 220 -15.79 15.11 2.05
CA GLN A 220 -15.62 15.25 0.60
C GLN A 220 -15.69 13.90 -0.13
N CYS A 221 -15.29 12.79 0.51
CA CYS A 221 -15.40 11.47 -0.09
C CYS A 221 -16.85 11.06 -0.40
N LEU A 222 -17.84 11.68 0.25
CA LEU A 222 -19.25 11.40 0.01
C LEU A 222 -19.83 12.12 -1.21
N LYS A 223 -19.08 13.02 -1.88
CA LYS A 223 -19.54 13.76 -3.07
C LYS A 223 -20.92 14.42 -2.87
N MET A 224 -21.12 15.12 -1.74
CA MET A 224 -22.42 15.70 -1.39
C MET A 224 -22.74 17.02 -2.13
N LEU A 225 -21.75 17.62 -2.79
CA LEU A 225 -21.82 18.89 -3.52
C LEU A 225 -21.63 18.66 -5.03
#